data_AF-Q87CV7-F1
#
_entry.id   AF-Q87CV7-F1
#
_cell.length_a   1.000
_cell.length_b   1.000
_cell.length_c   1.000
_cell.angle_alpha   90.00
_cell.angle_beta   90.00
_cell.angle_gamma   90.00
#
_symmetry.space_group_name_H-M   'P 1'
#
loop_
_entity.id
_entity.type
_entity.pdbx_description
1 polymer ?
#
loop_
_entity_poly.entity_id
_entity_poly.type
_entity_poly.pdbx_seq_one_letter_code
_entity_poly.pdbx_strand_id
1 'polypeptide(L)'
;MSKVLSLETWSPLYAHGVRVGDRILLDTLDTDISDKNKPVRLYCYHINTAGVKKEFEFDLPAPPLGAQQTAVPAGDHVLHIARFARFDQGEIQALKHVIEDRNSPMTQLHYIPLGAVTTRPHLIRTKVIDVVKDSEADKAGVEIGSFIGDGTDPKTESKNIGGKTVVKSNGIYKMILPDGKKVTFSINKEITLSNFEGIRSAQLIGKTLVIAFNEMTDENTQWALQQIKNTPATAIVLDLRDNTGGSSIAVPKLLAGFLASGTRIATEIRGKKTNEINVPTGYTPTDKPMAVLIGLVSASGAEVTARTLQFHRRARIYGAQSSGQVLMSRFYKLTDGSYIQIPHANLLDPAGKPLEWYGVMPDVKKWKTLSDVRAGRDPVLECALTDLSGGQCH
;
A
#
# COMPACT_ATOMS: atom_id res chain seq x y z
N MET A 1 -16.30 -14.21 -14.59
CA MET A 1 -15.85 -13.07 -13.76
C MET A 1 -16.44 -13.24 -12.37
N SER A 2 -15.59 -13.24 -11.36
CA SER A 2 -15.94 -13.35 -9.95
C SER A 2 -16.51 -12.04 -9.42
N LYS A 3 -17.55 -12.09 -8.59
CA LYS A 3 -17.97 -10.92 -7.80
C LYS A 3 -17.07 -10.79 -6.57
N VAL A 4 -16.57 -9.58 -6.30
CA VAL A 4 -15.82 -9.23 -5.10
C VAL A 4 -16.82 -9.04 -3.96
N LEU A 5 -16.77 -9.90 -2.95
CA LEU A 5 -17.71 -9.84 -1.84
C LEU A 5 -17.08 -9.21 -0.59
N SER A 6 -15.76 -9.11 -0.55
CA SER A 6 -14.99 -8.38 0.47
C SER A 6 -13.52 -8.27 0.02
N LEU A 7 -12.75 -7.26 0.48
CA LEU A 7 -11.38 -6.99 0.00
C LEU A 7 -10.53 -6.16 1.00
N GLU A 8 -9.30 -6.59 1.30
CA GLU A 8 -8.35 -5.88 2.18
C GLU A 8 -7.88 -4.58 1.54
N THR A 9 -7.81 -3.50 2.32
CA THR A 9 -7.34 -2.19 1.81
C THR A 9 -5.89 -2.21 1.36
N TRP A 10 -5.11 -3.13 1.90
CA TRP A 10 -3.71 -3.30 1.56
C TRP A 10 -3.50 -4.24 0.37
N SER A 11 -4.55 -4.93 -0.11
CA SER A 11 -4.41 -5.87 -1.23
C SER A 11 -4.01 -5.14 -2.52
N PRO A 12 -3.24 -5.78 -3.42
CA PRO A 12 -2.91 -5.18 -4.71
C PRO A 12 -4.18 -4.82 -5.50
N LEU A 13 -5.23 -5.63 -5.42
CA LEU A 13 -6.53 -5.34 -6.06
C LEU A 13 -7.15 -4.03 -5.54
N TYR A 14 -7.10 -3.81 -4.22
CA TYR A 14 -7.67 -2.61 -3.62
C TYR A 14 -6.90 -1.36 -4.01
N ALA A 15 -5.57 -1.45 -4.07
CA ALA A 15 -4.68 -0.38 -4.55
C ALA A 15 -5.04 0.05 -5.98
N HIS A 16 -5.52 -0.89 -6.81
CA HIS A 16 -5.99 -0.59 -8.17
C HIS A 16 -7.45 -0.14 -8.27
N GLY A 17 -8.12 0.12 -7.16
CA GLY A 17 -9.49 0.62 -7.20
C GLY A 17 -10.55 -0.47 -7.25
N VAL A 18 -10.20 -1.75 -7.10
CA VAL A 18 -11.20 -2.81 -6.93
C VAL A 18 -11.90 -2.61 -5.58
N ARG A 19 -13.23 -2.73 -5.57
CA ARG A 19 -14.07 -2.59 -4.37
C ARG A 19 -15.01 -3.77 -4.22
N VAL A 20 -15.58 -3.87 -3.02
CA VAL A 20 -16.70 -4.79 -2.77
C VAL A 20 -17.85 -4.47 -3.72
N GLY A 21 -18.44 -5.51 -4.30
CA GLY A 21 -19.50 -5.44 -5.30
C GLY A 21 -19.01 -5.50 -6.75
N ASP A 22 -17.74 -5.17 -7.01
CA ASP A 22 -17.16 -5.19 -8.36
C ASP A 22 -17.02 -6.62 -8.91
N ARG A 23 -16.81 -6.75 -10.22
CA ARG A 23 -16.52 -8.02 -10.87
C ARG A 23 -15.09 -8.05 -11.36
N ILE A 24 -14.36 -9.14 -11.11
CA ILE A 24 -12.99 -9.32 -11.56
C ILE A 24 -12.81 -10.65 -12.29
N LEU A 25 -11.80 -10.73 -13.16
CA LEU A 25 -11.24 -11.95 -13.70
C LEU A 25 -9.74 -11.87 -13.43
N LEU A 26 -9.19 -12.87 -12.76
CA LEU A 26 -7.77 -12.98 -12.49
C LEU A 26 -7.18 -14.07 -13.38
N ASP A 27 -6.01 -13.80 -13.94
CA ASP A 27 -5.23 -14.73 -14.74
C ASP A 27 -3.74 -14.62 -14.34
N THR A 28 -2.95 -15.64 -14.63
CA THR A 28 -1.49 -15.63 -14.45
C THR A 28 -0.80 -15.20 -15.73
N LEU A 29 0.18 -14.31 -15.60
CA LEU A 29 1.08 -13.93 -16.71
C LEU A 29 2.29 -14.85 -16.80
N ASP A 30 2.58 -15.61 -15.74
CA ASP A 30 3.66 -16.58 -15.73
C ASP A 30 3.17 -17.94 -16.22
N THR A 31 3.98 -18.58 -17.08
CA THR A 31 3.70 -19.91 -17.65
C THR A 31 3.91 -21.04 -16.65
N ASP A 32 4.68 -20.79 -15.60
CA ASP A 32 4.88 -21.74 -14.51
C ASP A 32 4.90 -21.01 -13.17
N ILE A 33 3.82 -21.17 -12.42
CA ILE A 33 3.68 -20.64 -11.06
C ILE A 33 4.10 -21.66 -10.00
N SER A 34 4.72 -22.80 -10.34
CA SER A 34 5.07 -23.85 -9.37
C SER A 34 6.28 -23.50 -8.48
N ASP A 35 7.15 -22.58 -8.93
CA ASP A 35 8.31 -22.12 -8.19
C ASP A 35 7.89 -21.23 -7.02
N LYS A 36 7.97 -21.77 -5.80
CA LYS A 36 7.54 -21.10 -4.56
C LYS A 36 8.47 -19.98 -4.11
N ASN A 37 9.63 -19.84 -4.74
CA ASN A 37 10.64 -18.85 -4.37
C ASN A 37 10.66 -17.64 -5.31
N LYS A 38 9.78 -17.61 -6.33
CA LYS A 38 9.66 -16.51 -7.27
C LYS A 38 8.32 -15.81 -7.13
N PRO A 39 8.26 -14.46 -7.18
CA PRO A 39 6.99 -13.75 -7.25
C PRO A 39 6.13 -14.26 -8.41
N VAL A 40 4.81 -14.27 -8.21
CA VAL A 40 3.84 -14.61 -9.27
C VAL A 40 3.23 -13.32 -9.82
N ARG A 41 3.26 -13.16 -11.14
CA ARG A 41 2.67 -12.03 -11.85
C ARG A 41 1.24 -12.35 -12.25
N LEU A 42 0.32 -11.49 -11.83
CA LEU A 42 -1.10 -11.66 -12.07
C LEU A 42 -1.63 -10.52 -12.93
N TYR A 43 -2.54 -10.88 -13.82
CA TYR A 43 -3.36 -9.96 -14.59
C TYR A 43 -4.77 -9.94 -14.01
N CYS A 44 -5.35 -8.75 -13.87
CA CYS A 44 -6.72 -8.55 -13.43
C CYS A 44 -7.51 -7.73 -14.46
N TYR A 45 -8.60 -8.32 -14.94
CA TYR A 45 -9.65 -7.63 -15.67
C TYR A 45 -10.79 -7.28 -14.71
N HIS A 46 -10.99 -5.99 -14.44
CA HIS A 46 -11.91 -5.44 -13.44
C HIS A 46 -13.06 -4.67 -14.10
N ILE A 47 -14.29 -4.91 -13.64
CA ILE A 47 -15.49 -4.12 -13.96
C ILE A 47 -16.09 -3.63 -12.66
N ASN A 48 -16.14 -2.32 -12.47
CA ASN A 48 -16.75 -1.76 -11.28
C ASN A 48 -18.29 -1.83 -11.30
N THR A 49 -18.94 -1.56 -10.17
CA THR A 49 -20.41 -1.51 -10.06
C THR A 49 -21.12 -0.55 -11.02
N ALA A 50 -20.43 0.44 -11.57
CA ALA A 50 -20.94 1.37 -12.59
C ALA A 50 -20.68 0.90 -14.04
N GLY A 51 -20.08 -0.28 -14.23
CA GLY A 51 -19.76 -0.84 -15.55
C GLY A 51 -18.44 -0.35 -16.16
N VAL A 52 -17.66 0.47 -15.45
CA VAL A 52 -16.34 0.94 -15.91
C VAL A 52 -15.35 -0.20 -15.88
N LYS A 53 -14.63 -0.39 -16.98
CA LYS A 53 -13.66 -1.46 -17.19
C LYS A 53 -12.24 -0.97 -16.94
N LYS A 54 -11.42 -1.77 -16.25
CA LYS A 54 -10.03 -1.48 -15.93
C LYS A 54 -9.21 -2.77 -15.98
N GLU A 55 -7.99 -2.67 -16.49
CA GLU A 55 -7.05 -3.80 -16.59
C GLU A 55 -5.74 -3.41 -15.93
N PHE A 56 -5.17 -4.30 -15.13
CA PHE A 56 -3.91 -4.04 -14.45
C PHE A 56 -3.17 -5.31 -14.07
N GLU A 57 -1.86 -5.16 -13.90
CA GLU A 57 -0.96 -6.24 -13.51
C GLU A 57 -0.40 -5.95 -12.11
N PHE A 58 -0.19 -7.01 -11.33
CA PHE A 58 0.42 -6.91 -10.01
C PHE A 58 1.20 -8.17 -9.67
N ASP A 59 2.19 -8.00 -8.81
CA ASP A 59 3.02 -9.11 -8.36
C ASP A 59 2.60 -9.51 -6.94
N LEU A 60 2.51 -10.82 -6.72
CA LEU A 60 2.46 -11.38 -5.38
C LEU A 60 3.86 -11.88 -5.01
N PRO A 61 4.45 -11.35 -3.92
CA PRO A 61 5.79 -11.75 -3.50
C PRO A 61 5.80 -13.18 -2.96
N ALA A 62 7.00 -13.80 -3.03
CA ALA A 62 7.22 -15.11 -2.45
C ALA A 62 6.93 -15.11 -0.94
N PRO A 63 6.26 -16.14 -0.41
CA PRO A 63 6.05 -16.25 1.02
C PRO A 63 7.41 -16.31 1.75
N PRO A 64 7.54 -15.77 2.96
CA PRO A 64 8.72 -15.98 3.78
C PRO A 64 9.00 -17.48 3.95
N LEU A 65 10.29 -17.86 3.93
CA LEU A 65 10.76 -19.23 4.16
C LEU A 65 10.08 -19.86 5.39
N GLY A 66 9.34 -20.96 5.18
CA GLY A 66 8.66 -21.70 6.25
C GLY A 66 7.15 -21.47 6.38
N ALA A 67 6.52 -20.66 5.51
CA ALA A 67 5.07 -20.52 5.49
C ALA A 67 4.39 -21.83 5.00
N GLN A 68 3.50 -22.41 5.81
CA GLN A 68 2.68 -23.58 5.41
C GLN A 68 1.56 -23.16 4.45
N GLN A 69 1.44 -23.89 3.33
CA GLN A 69 0.34 -23.76 2.38
C GLN A 69 -0.89 -24.51 2.88
N THR A 70 -2.08 -23.93 2.73
CA THR A 70 -3.35 -24.62 2.95
C THR A 70 -3.82 -25.28 1.67
N ALA A 71 -4.27 -26.53 1.76
CA ALA A 71 -4.92 -27.21 0.63
C ALA A 71 -6.29 -26.56 0.36
N VAL A 72 -6.61 -26.32 -0.91
CA VAL A 72 -7.95 -25.93 -1.37
C VAL A 72 -8.74 -27.22 -1.66
N PRO A 73 -9.94 -27.42 -1.09
CA PRO A 73 -10.78 -28.56 -1.43
C PRO A 73 -11.12 -28.58 -2.93
N ALA A 74 -11.05 -29.75 -3.56
CA ALA A 74 -11.40 -29.89 -4.97
C ALA A 74 -12.91 -29.65 -5.19
N GLY A 75 -13.27 -28.83 -6.17
CA GLY A 75 -14.65 -28.65 -6.65
C GLY A 75 -15.36 -27.36 -6.23
N ASP A 76 -14.77 -26.52 -5.39
CA ASP A 76 -15.34 -25.20 -5.08
C ASP A 76 -14.94 -24.17 -6.14
N HIS A 77 -15.89 -23.81 -7.02
CA HIS A 77 -15.74 -22.71 -8.00
C HIS A 77 -15.79 -21.31 -7.36
N VAL A 78 -15.78 -21.23 -6.03
CA VAL A 78 -15.77 -20.01 -5.23
C VAL A 78 -14.37 -19.85 -4.66
N LEU A 79 -13.73 -18.73 -4.93
CA LEU A 79 -12.51 -18.33 -4.24
C LEU A 79 -12.87 -17.91 -2.81
N HIS A 80 -12.93 -18.90 -1.93
CA HIS A 80 -12.98 -18.72 -0.50
C HIS A 80 -11.58 -18.38 0.01
N ILE A 81 -11.23 -17.10 0.10
CA ILE A 81 -10.11 -16.67 0.95
C ILE A 81 -10.64 -16.61 2.39
N ALA A 82 -10.97 -17.79 2.90
CA ALA A 82 -11.59 -17.97 4.20
C ALA A 82 -11.22 -19.32 4.80
N ARG A 83 -9.93 -19.50 5.02
CA ARG A 83 -9.35 -20.01 6.27
C ARG A 83 -7.85 -20.02 6.09
N PHE A 84 -7.18 -19.31 7.00
CA PHE A 84 -5.73 -19.17 7.08
C PHE A 84 -5.14 -18.20 6.03
N ALA A 85 -4.96 -16.95 6.47
CA ALA A 85 -4.11 -15.84 6.03
C ALA A 85 -3.51 -15.79 4.62
N ARG A 86 -3.60 -14.54 4.14
CA ARG A 86 -2.87 -13.90 3.05
C ARG A 86 -3.47 -14.18 1.68
N PHE A 87 -3.87 -13.10 1.01
CA PHE A 87 -3.84 -13.00 -0.45
C PHE A 87 -2.38 -13.05 -0.93
N ASP A 88 -1.70 -14.16 -0.69
CA ASP A 88 -0.31 -14.40 -1.07
C ASP A 88 -0.21 -15.40 -2.21
N GLN A 89 1.01 -15.55 -2.72
CA GLN A 89 1.33 -16.48 -3.79
C GLN A 89 0.91 -17.93 -3.50
N GLY A 90 0.91 -18.38 -2.25
CA GLY A 90 0.60 -19.76 -1.88
C GLY A 90 -0.86 -20.12 -2.14
N GLU A 91 -1.80 -19.21 -1.88
CA GLU A 91 -3.22 -19.42 -2.18
C GLU A 91 -3.49 -19.45 -3.70
N ILE A 92 -2.81 -18.58 -4.46
CA ILE A 92 -2.93 -18.54 -5.92
C ILE A 92 -2.36 -19.80 -6.57
N GLN A 93 -1.23 -20.32 -6.08
CA GLN A 93 -0.68 -21.60 -6.52
C GLN A 93 -1.63 -22.77 -6.23
N ALA A 94 -2.34 -22.75 -5.10
CA ALA A 94 -3.32 -23.80 -4.78
C ALA A 94 -4.52 -23.79 -5.74
N LEU A 95 -4.80 -22.67 -6.40
CA LEU A 95 -5.86 -22.47 -7.39
C LEU A 95 -5.41 -22.70 -8.83
N LYS A 96 -4.16 -23.14 -9.06
CA LYS A 96 -3.59 -23.38 -10.39
C LYS A 96 -4.55 -24.09 -11.33
N HIS A 97 -5.18 -25.17 -10.88
CA HIS A 97 -6.13 -25.96 -11.67
C HIS A 97 -7.42 -25.20 -12.04
N VAL A 98 -7.86 -24.22 -11.24
CA VAL A 98 -9.04 -23.38 -11.50
C VAL A 98 -8.70 -22.21 -12.42
N ILE A 99 -7.48 -21.68 -12.31
CA ILE A 99 -6.97 -20.59 -13.17
C ILE A 99 -6.65 -21.13 -14.58
N GLU A 100 -6.09 -22.33 -14.67
CA GLU A 100 -5.75 -22.98 -15.94
C GLU A 100 -6.96 -23.59 -16.67
N ASP A 101 -8.03 -23.95 -15.95
CA ASP A 101 -9.28 -24.43 -16.57
C ASP A 101 -10.14 -23.27 -17.09
N ARG A 102 -9.94 -22.93 -18.37
CA ARG A 102 -10.68 -21.88 -19.08
C ARG A 102 -12.18 -22.13 -19.22
N ASN A 103 -12.67 -23.33 -18.92
CA ASN A 103 -14.09 -23.69 -19.03
C ASN A 103 -14.84 -23.60 -17.69
N SER A 104 -14.13 -23.41 -16.57
CA SER A 104 -14.70 -23.34 -15.21
C SER A 104 -14.26 -22.06 -14.48
N PRO A 105 -14.76 -20.88 -14.84
CA PRO A 105 -14.28 -19.62 -14.28
C PRO A 105 -14.55 -19.54 -12.77
N MET A 106 -13.62 -18.97 -12.01
CA MET A 106 -13.89 -18.53 -10.64
C MET A 106 -15.17 -17.68 -10.61
N THR A 107 -16.07 -17.99 -9.68
CA THR A 107 -17.42 -17.40 -9.63
C THR A 107 -17.58 -16.32 -8.57
N GLN A 108 -16.84 -16.38 -7.46
CA GLN A 108 -16.94 -15.43 -6.34
C GLN A 108 -15.59 -15.28 -5.61
N LEU A 109 -15.27 -14.07 -5.11
CA LEU A 109 -14.11 -13.77 -4.25
C LEU A 109 -14.60 -13.33 -2.86
N HIS A 110 -14.34 -14.12 -1.81
CA HIS A 110 -14.67 -13.80 -0.42
C HIS A 110 -13.38 -13.50 0.36
N TYR A 111 -13.23 -12.28 0.91
CA TYR A 111 -12.08 -11.87 1.73
C TYR A 111 -12.46 -10.81 2.78
N ILE A 112 -12.50 -11.09 4.09
CA ILE A 112 -13.15 -10.20 5.08
C ILE A 112 -12.18 -9.16 5.72
N PRO A 113 -12.26 -7.84 5.38
CA PRO A 113 -11.44 -6.80 6.02
C PRO A 113 -12.14 -6.12 7.22
N LEU A 114 -11.35 -5.40 8.02
CA LEU A 114 -11.84 -4.42 8.99
C LEU A 114 -12.50 -3.28 8.20
N GLY A 115 -13.67 -2.82 8.63
CA GLY A 115 -14.44 -1.80 7.90
C GLY A 115 -13.76 -0.41 7.82
N ALA A 116 -12.81 -0.14 8.71
CA ALA A 116 -11.97 1.04 8.71
C ALA A 116 -10.51 0.65 8.99
N VAL A 117 -9.58 1.31 8.31
CA VAL A 117 -8.15 1.11 8.51
C VAL A 117 -7.61 2.27 9.32
N THR A 118 -6.76 1.99 10.28
CA THR A 118 -6.17 3.03 11.14
C THR A 118 -4.65 3.01 11.14
N THR A 119 -4.05 4.13 11.55
CA THR A 119 -2.60 4.20 11.82
C THR A 119 -2.18 3.27 12.96
N ARG A 120 -0.87 2.96 13.06
CA ARG A 120 -0.32 2.20 14.19
C ARG A 120 -0.64 2.86 15.55
N PRO A 121 -0.79 2.09 16.64
CA PRO A 121 -1.22 2.59 17.96
C PRO A 121 -0.29 3.60 18.62
N HIS A 122 0.95 3.77 18.15
CA HIS A 122 1.94 4.65 18.78
C HIS A 122 1.78 6.14 18.44
N LEU A 123 0.80 6.52 17.62
CA LEU A 123 0.47 7.93 17.37
C LEU A 123 -0.47 8.46 18.47
N ILE A 124 -0.25 9.72 18.88
CA ILE A 124 -1.00 10.43 19.94
C ILE A 124 -2.52 10.37 19.73
N ARG A 125 -3.00 10.14 18.51
CA ARG A 125 -4.38 9.72 18.20
C ARG A 125 -4.38 8.75 17.02
N THR A 126 -4.93 7.56 17.19
CA THR A 126 -5.18 6.61 16.10
C THR A 126 -6.20 7.22 15.12
N LYS A 127 -5.75 7.48 13.89
CA LYS A 127 -6.58 8.08 12.82
C LYS A 127 -7.01 7.03 11.81
N VAL A 128 -8.20 7.21 11.24
CA VAL A 128 -8.70 6.50 10.06
C VAL A 128 -7.91 6.98 8.86
N ILE A 129 -7.30 6.05 8.15
CA ILE A 129 -6.51 6.33 6.95
C ILE A 129 -7.26 5.95 5.68
N ASP A 130 -8.21 5.03 5.80
CA ASP A 130 -9.06 4.60 4.69
C ASP A 130 -10.37 3.99 5.21
N VAL A 131 -11.39 4.01 4.36
CA VAL A 131 -12.73 3.50 4.62
C VAL A 131 -13.14 2.56 3.49
N VAL A 132 -13.49 1.33 3.84
CA VAL A 132 -13.94 0.35 2.86
C VAL A 132 -15.39 0.64 2.49
N LYS A 133 -15.66 0.77 1.19
CA LYS A 133 -17.02 0.91 0.64
C LYS A 133 -17.94 -0.21 1.17
N ASP A 134 -19.16 0.15 1.54
CA ASP A 134 -20.22 -0.71 2.07
C ASP A 134 -19.90 -1.38 3.42
N SER A 135 -18.82 -0.97 4.09
CA SER A 135 -18.49 -1.43 5.43
C SER A 135 -19.38 -0.80 6.52
N GLU A 136 -19.33 -1.36 7.74
CA GLU A 136 -20.01 -0.75 8.90
C GLU A 136 -19.53 0.67 9.19
N ALA A 137 -18.25 0.98 8.90
CA ALA A 137 -17.71 2.32 9.04
C ALA A 137 -18.24 3.28 7.95
N ASP A 138 -18.34 2.84 6.70
CA ASP A 138 -18.97 3.62 5.61
C ASP A 138 -20.44 3.91 5.90
N LYS A 139 -21.20 2.88 6.28
CA LYS A 139 -22.62 3.00 6.67
C LYS A 139 -22.80 3.98 7.83
N ALA A 140 -21.87 3.98 8.79
CA ALA A 140 -21.87 4.89 9.93
C ALA A 140 -21.37 6.31 9.61
N GLY A 141 -20.89 6.56 8.39
CA GLY A 141 -20.41 7.86 7.97
C GLY A 141 -19.02 8.22 8.52
N VAL A 142 -18.17 7.22 8.80
CA VAL A 142 -16.77 7.46 9.20
C VAL A 142 -16.00 8.06 8.03
N GLU A 143 -15.27 9.14 8.28
CA GLU A 143 -14.45 9.81 7.25
C GLU A 143 -12.96 9.53 7.43
N ILE A 144 -12.18 9.61 6.34
CA ILE A 144 -10.71 9.61 6.43
C ILE A 144 -10.26 10.79 7.27
N GLY A 145 -9.32 10.56 8.19
CA GLY A 145 -8.85 11.55 9.16
C GLY A 145 -9.64 11.57 10.47
N SER A 146 -10.77 10.86 10.57
CA SER A 146 -11.47 10.63 11.85
C SER A 146 -10.54 9.96 12.86
N PHE A 147 -10.73 10.17 14.15
CA PHE A 147 -9.92 9.52 15.18
C PHE A 147 -10.78 8.75 16.18
N ILE A 148 -10.19 7.75 16.83
CA ILE A 148 -10.85 6.96 17.85
C ILE A 148 -11.22 7.85 19.04
N GLY A 149 -12.49 7.83 19.44
CA GLY A 149 -13.03 8.59 20.56
C GLY A 149 -13.03 7.82 21.88
N ASP A 150 -13.21 8.55 22.97
CA ASP A 150 -13.20 8.01 24.33
C ASP A 150 -14.29 6.95 24.55
N GLY A 151 -13.95 5.91 25.31
CA GLY A 151 -14.84 4.79 25.59
C GLY A 151 -15.14 3.93 24.37
N THR A 152 -14.26 3.95 23.35
CA THR A 152 -14.19 2.89 22.34
C THR A 152 -13.80 1.59 23.04
N ASP A 153 -14.54 0.52 22.76
CA ASP A 153 -14.33 -0.81 23.31
C ASP A 153 -14.09 -1.78 22.16
N PRO A 154 -12.89 -1.78 21.56
CA PRO A 154 -12.52 -2.72 20.53
C PRO A 154 -12.27 -4.06 21.22
N LYS A 155 -13.32 -4.83 21.47
CA LYS A 155 -13.18 -6.20 21.96
C LYS A 155 -12.52 -7.04 20.87
N THR A 156 -11.20 -7.15 20.94
CA THR A 156 -10.40 -7.91 19.99
C THR A 156 -9.80 -9.12 20.68
N GLU A 157 -10.08 -10.30 20.16
CA GLU A 157 -9.41 -11.55 20.54
C GLU A 157 -8.48 -11.97 19.40
N SER A 158 -7.22 -12.28 19.71
CA SER A 158 -6.28 -12.83 18.73
C SER A 158 -5.99 -14.30 19.03
N LYS A 159 -6.05 -15.16 18.01
CA LYS A 159 -5.62 -16.56 18.08
C LYS A 159 -4.65 -16.86 16.96
N ASN A 160 -3.61 -17.62 17.27
CA ASN A 160 -2.72 -18.18 16.25
C ASN A 160 -3.28 -19.52 15.81
N ILE A 161 -3.61 -19.63 14.53
CA ILE A 161 -4.11 -20.87 13.94
C ILE A 161 -3.22 -21.14 12.72
N GLY A 162 -2.48 -22.25 12.69
CA GLY A 162 -1.63 -22.61 11.53
C GLY A 162 -0.56 -21.57 11.15
N GLY A 163 0.08 -20.91 12.13
CA GLY A 163 1.11 -19.89 11.88
C GLY A 163 0.57 -18.51 11.47
N LYS A 164 -0.75 -18.30 11.59
CA LYS A 164 -1.46 -17.13 11.10
C LYS A 164 -2.28 -16.50 12.23
N THR A 165 -2.20 -15.17 12.36
CA THR A 165 -2.88 -14.43 13.43
C THR A 165 -4.30 -14.08 13.00
N VAL A 166 -5.29 -14.73 13.59
CA VAL A 166 -6.70 -14.42 13.40
C VAL A 166 -7.13 -13.48 14.51
N VAL A 167 -7.68 -12.32 14.13
CA VAL A 167 -8.28 -11.34 15.04
C VAL A 167 -9.78 -11.36 14.87
N LYS A 168 -10.48 -11.72 15.94
CA LYS A 168 -11.92 -11.55 16.05
C LYS A 168 -12.19 -10.23 16.73
N SER A 169 -12.79 -9.29 16.01
CA SER A 169 -13.30 -8.04 16.56
C SER A 169 -14.81 -8.17 16.77
N ASN A 170 -15.24 -8.01 18.03
CA ASN A 170 -16.64 -7.91 18.43
C ASN A 170 -16.84 -6.67 19.31
N GLY A 171 -16.43 -5.51 18.78
CA GLY A 171 -16.27 -4.28 19.52
C GLY A 171 -17.20 -3.15 19.07
N ILE A 172 -17.41 -2.20 19.97
CA ILE A 172 -18.08 -0.93 19.67
C ILE A 172 -17.00 0.12 19.43
N TYR A 173 -17.03 0.69 18.23
CA TYR A 173 -16.10 1.72 17.80
C TYR A 173 -16.80 3.07 17.86
N LYS A 174 -16.21 4.02 18.60
CA LYS A 174 -16.66 5.40 18.65
C LYS A 174 -15.62 6.24 17.93
N MET A 175 -16.05 7.01 16.93
CA MET A 175 -15.16 7.85 16.13
C MET A 175 -15.56 9.30 16.27
N ILE A 176 -14.57 10.18 16.26
CA ILE A 176 -14.74 11.63 16.15
C ILE A 176 -14.33 12.01 14.74
N LEU A 177 -15.29 12.50 13.97
CA LEU A 177 -15.11 12.97 12.59
C LEU A 177 -14.26 14.26 12.55
N PRO A 178 -13.69 14.63 11.39
CA PRO A 178 -12.93 15.87 11.25
C PRO A 178 -13.70 17.14 11.66
N ASP A 179 -15.03 17.15 11.50
CA ASP A 179 -15.91 18.25 11.90
C ASP A 179 -16.30 18.23 13.40
N GLY A 180 -15.80 17.25 14.17
CA GLY A 180 -16.07 17.06 15.59
C GLY A 180 -17.32 16.25 15.91
N LYS A 181 -18.14 15.87 14.91
CA LYS A 181 -19.28 14.98 15.14
C LYS A 181 -18.80 13.61 15.60
N LYS A 182 -19.63 12.95 16.42
CA LYS A 182 -19.35 11.61 16.93
C LYS A 182 -20.22 10.59 16.20
N VAL A 183 -19.61 9.52 15.72
CA VAL A 183 -20.31 8.38 15.13
C VAL A 183 -19.94 7.11 15.88
N THR A 184 -20.88 6.18 15.97
CA THR A 184 -20.69 4.90 16.67
C THR A 184 -21.17 3.76 15.79
N PHE A 185 -20.40 2.68 15.74
CA PHE A 185 -20.76 1.47 15.02
C PHE A 185 -20.14 0.24 15.68
N SER A 186 -20.70 -0.93 15.41
CA SER A 186 -20.17 -2.20 15.90
C SER A 186 -19.47 -2.94 14.76
N ILE A 187 -18.30 -3.51 15.05
CA ILE A 187 -17.69 -4.51 14.17
C ILE A 187 -17.89 -5.86 14.84
N ASN A 188 -18.51 -6.80 14.12
CA ASN A 188 -18.53 -8.21 14.46
C ASN A 188 -17.95 -8.99 13.28
N LYS A 189 -16.61 -9.12 13.25
CA LYS A 189 -15.88 -9.75 12.16
C LYS A 189 -14.68 -10.53 12.68
N GLU A 190 -14.43 -11.66 12.03
CA GLU A 190 -13.19 -12.41 12.17
C GLU A 190 -12.32 -12.17 10.95
N ILE A 191 -11.07 -11.78 11.19
CA ILE A 191 -10.17 -11.26 10.17
C ILE A 191 -8.83 -11.92 10.38
N THR A 192 -8.20 -12.37 9.29
CA THR A 192 -6.86 -12.92 9.40
C THR A 192 -5.84 -11.85 9.08
N LEU A 193 -5.10 -11.41 10.11
CA LEU A 193 -3.98 -10.50 9.92
C LEU A 193 -2.91 -11.21 9.10
N SER A 194 -2.60 -10.58 7.98
CA SER A 194 -1.64 -11.04 7.01
C SER A 194 -0.56 -9.96 6.94
N ASN A 195 0.68 -10.30 7.29
CA ASN A 195 1.82 -9.44 7.00
C ASN A 195 2.04 -9.50 5.49
N PHE A 196 1.63 -8.44 4.79
CA PHE A 196 1.88 -8.30 3.36
C PHE A 196 3.14 -7.46 3.17
N GLU A 197 4.30 -8.11 3.21
CA GLU A 197 5.54 -7.53 2.72
C GLU A 197 5.57 -7.68 1.20
N GLY A 198 6.07 -6.69 0.46
CA GLY A 198 6.33 -6.81 -0.99
C GLY A 198 5.16 -6.63 -1.97
N ILE A 199 4.01 -6.07 -1.57
CA ILE A 199 2.93 -5.74 -2.52
C ILE A 199 3.41 -4.64 -3.47
N ARG A 200 3.27 -4.89 -4.77
CA ARG A 200 3.65 -3.94 -5.82
C ARG A 200 2.78 -4.07 -7.06
N SER A 201 2.70 -2.98 -7.82
CA SER A 201 1.85 -2.92 -8.99
C SER A 201 2.19 -1.83 -9.98
N ALA A 202 2.04 -2.14 -11.27
CA ALA A 202 2.29 -1.21 -12.36
C ALA A 202 1.09 -1.20 -13.31
N GLN A 203 0.61 0.00 -13.62
CA GLN A 203 -0.53 0.17 -14.52
C GLN A 203 -0.31 1.35 -15.46
N LEU A 204 -0.55 1.13 -16.76
CA LEU A 204 -0.62 2.21 -17.73
C LEU A 204 -2.05 2.78 -17.77
N ILE A 205 -2.24 4.01 -17.31
CA ILE A 205 -3.50 4.75 -17.38
C ILE A 205 -3.35 5.87 -18.42
N GLY A 206 -4.00 5.71 -19.57
CA GLY A 206 -3.75 6.58 -20.72
C GLY A 206 -2.28 6.47 -21.17
N LYS A 207 -1.51 7.56 -21.03
CA LYS A 207 -0.06 7.57 -21.31
C LYS A 207 0.80 7.66 -20.03
N THR A 208 0.18 7.52 -18.86
CA THR A 208 0.85 7.66 -17.57
C THR A 208 1.03 6.31 -16.91
N LEU A 209 2.27 5.94 -16.60
CA LEU A 209 2.57 4.74 -15.83
C LEU A 209 2.41 5.06 -14.33
N VAL A 210 1.49 4.36 -13.67
CA VAL A 210 1.28 4.41 -12.23
C VAL A 210 1.99 3.22 -11.60
N ILE A 211 2.94 3.48 -10.70
CA ILE A 211 3.70 2.45 -9.97
C ILE A 211 3.40 2.62 -8.49
N ALA A 212 2.98 1.54 -7.83
CA ALA A 212 2.79 1.49 -6.39
C ALA A 212 3.54 0.30 -5.80
N PHE A 213 4.06 0.47 -4.59
CA PHE A 213 4.57 -0.64 -3.77
C PHE A 213 4.59 -0.25 -2.30
N ASN A 214 4.33 -1.20 -1.40
CA ASN A 214 4.08 -0.92 0.02
C ASN A 214 5.34 -0.98 0.90
N GLU A 215 6.48 -1.42 0.35
CA GLU A 215 7.75 -1.53 1.07
C GLU A 215 8.94 -1.14 0.19
N MET A 216 9.84 -0.33 0.75
CA MET A 216 11.05 0.16 0.10
C MET A 216 12.19 -0.86 0.22
N THR A 217 12.11 -1.95 -0.54
CA THR A 217 13.15 -2.98 -0.63
C THR A 217 13.99 -2.81 -1.90
N ASP A 218 15.18 -3.40 -1.92
CA ASP A 218 16.02 -3.42 -3.13
C ASP A 218 15.29 -4.08 -4.31
N GLU A 219 14.52 -5.14 -4.05
CA GLU A 219 13.74 -5.86 -5.05
C GLU A 219 12.64 -4.97 -5.65
N ASN A 220 11.82 -4.33 -4.81
CA ASN A 220 10.75 -3.45 -5.28
C ASN A 220 11.30 -2.23 -6.02
N THR A 221 12.42 -1.67 -5.57
CA THR A 221 13.09 -0.58 -6.28
C THR A 221 13.58 -1.02 -7.67
N GLN A 222 14.25 -2.17 -7.78
CA GLN A 222 14.71 -2.66 -9.08
C GLN A 222 13.55 -2.95 -10.01
N TRP A 223 12.50 -3.61 -9.51
CA TRP A 223 11.28 -3.87 -10.25
C TRP A 223 10.65 -2.55 -10.74
N ALA A 224 10.50 -1.54 -9.88
CA ALA A 224 9.90 -0.26 -10.27
C ALA A 224 10.69 0.44 -11.38
N LEU A 225 12.03 0.44 -11.30
CA LEU A 225 12.90 1.01 -12.33
C LEU A 225 12.79 0.24 -13.66
N GLN A 226 12.60 -1.08 -13.62
CA GLN A 226 12.35 -1.88 -14.81
C GLN A 226 11.00 -1.53 -15.46
N GLN A 227 9.94 -1.32 -14.68
CA GLN A 227 8.64 -0.88 -15.21
C GLN A 227 8.78 0.47 -15.93
N ILE A 228 9.47 1.44 -15.33
CA ILE A 228 9.72 2.76 -15.93
C ILE A 228 10.46 2.66 -17.27
N LYS A 229 11.40 1.72 -17.37
CA LYS A 229 12.20 1.49 -18.57
C LYS A 229 11.41 0.78 -19.66
N ASN A 230 10.62 -0.23 -19.30
CA ASN A 230 10.02 -1.15 -20.25
C ASN A 230 8.62 -0.71 -20.70
N THR A 231 7.91 0.10 -19.92
CA THR A 231 6.60 0.60 -20.32
C THR A 231 6.73 1.86 -21.19
N PRO A 232 6.05 1.92 -22.36
CA PRO A 232 6.07 3.08 -23.26
C PRO A 232 5.19 4.24 -22.76
N ALA A 233 5.37 4.64 -21.49
CA ALA A 233 4.67 5.75 -20.88
C ALA A 233 5.39 7.09 -21.11
N THR A 234 4.62 8.17 -21.25
CA THR A 234 5.13 9.54 -21.39
C THR A 234 5.16 10.29 -20.07
N ALA A 235 4.51 9.79 -19.02
CA ALA A 235 4.51 10.35 -17.68
C ALA A 235 4.49 9.24 -16.61
N ILE A 236 4.84 9.59 -15.38
CA ILE A 236 4.94 8.63 -14.26
C ILE A 236 4.18 9.15 -13.04
N VAL A 237 3.41 8.29 -12.38
CA VAL A 237 2.92 8.50 -11.01
C VAL A 237 3.57 7.46 -10.12
N LEU A 238 4.30 7.92 -9.10
CA LEU A 238 4.84 7.06 -8.04
C LEU A 238 3.90 7.13 -6.84
N ASP A 239 3.10 6.10 -6.61
CA ASP A 239 2.15 6.01 -5.51
C ASP A 239 2.80 5.36 -4.28
N LEU A 240 3.10 6.19 -3.28
CA LEU A 240 3.70 5.78 -2.01
C LEU A 240 2.71 5.87 -0.85
N ARG A 241 1.41 6.01 -1.12
CA ARG A 241 0.38 6.22 -0.08
C ARG A 241 0.37 5.14 0.98
N ASP A 242 0.60 3.89 0.58
CA ASP A 242 0.64 2.71 1.43
C ASP A 242 2.07 2.22 1.73
N ASN A 243 3.08 3.00 1.35
CA ASN A 243 4.48 2.63 1.54
C ASN A 243 4.98 2.99 2.94
N THR A 244 5.24 1.97 3.77
CA THR A 244 5.67 2.19 5.17
C THR A 244 7.18 2.37 5.34
N GLY A 245 7.90 2.58 4.24
CA GLY A 245 9.35 2.76 4.21
C GLY A 245 10.09 1.45 4.02
N GLY A 246 11.32 1.39 4.51
CA GLY A 246 12.20 0.23 4.30
C GLY A 246 13.67 0.62 4.25
N SER A 247 14.41 -0.07 3.39
CA SER A 247 15.87 -0.02 3.32
C SER A 247 16.43 1.36 2.96
N SER A 248 17.39 1.82 3.77
CA SER A 248 18.16 3.04 3.50
C SER A 248 19.07 2.93 2.27
N ILE A 249 19.27 1.71 1.74
CA ILE A 249 20.02 1.44 0.51
C ILE A 249 19.10 1.50 -0.72
N ALA A 250 17.83 1.10 -0.56
CA ALA A 250 16.85 1.09 -1.65
C ALA A 250 16.42 2.50 -2.06
N VAL A 251 16.35 3.44 -1.12
CA VAL A 251 15.94 4.84 -1.37
C VAL A 251 16.89 5.55 -2.36
N PRO A 252 18.22 5.59 -2.16
CA PRO A 252 19.12 6.20 -3.14
C PRO A 252 19.04 5.56 -4.53
N LYS A 253 18.88 4.24 -4.62
CA LYS A 253 18.75 3.53 -5.90
C LYS A 253 17.49 3.94 -6.64
N LEU A 254 16.35 4.03 -5.94
CA LEU A 254 15.09 4.48 -6.55
C LEU A 254 15.22 5.91 -7.06
N LEU A 255 15.79 6.80 -6.24
CA LEU A 255 16.01 8.20 -6.61
C LEU A 255 16.97 8.37 -7.78
N ALA A 256 17.91 7.44 -7.97
CA ALA A 256 18.80 7.42 -9.14
C ALA A 256 18.07 7.20 -10.48
N GLY A 257 16.85 6.68 -10.45
CA GLY A 257 15.96 6.63 -11.61
C GLY A 257 15.36 7.98 -11.99
N PHE A 258 15.42 9.00 -11.12
CA PHE A 258 14.73 10.28 -11.30
C PHE A 258 15.64 11.51 -11.18
N LEU A 259 16.78 11.37 -10.52
CA LEU A 259 17.71 12.46 -10.20
C LEU A 259 19.12 12.12 -10.69
N ALA A 260 19.90 13.15 -11.01
CA ALA A 260 21.28 12.99 -11.41
C ALA A 260 22.15 12.46 -10.25
N SER A 261 23.20 11.71 -10.60
CA SER A 261 24.18 11.25 -9.61
C SER A 261 24.79 12.41 -8.82
N GLY A 262 25.06 12.19 -7.53
CA GLY A 262 25.57 13.21 -6.62
C GLY A 262 24.50 14.17 -6.07
N THR A 263 23.26 14.10 -6.55
CA THR A 263 22.16 14.91 -5.99
C THR A 263 21.95 14.56 -4.51
N ARG A 264 21.88 15.57 -3.65
CA ARG A 264 21.73 15.37 -2.20
C ARG A 264 20.34 14.87 -1.83
N ILE A 265 20.29 13.76 -1.10
CA ILE A 265 19.05 13.12 -0.63
C ILE A 265 18.76 13.54 0.81
N ALA A 266 19.75 13.39 1.68
CA ALA A 266 19.58 13.63 3.10
C ALA A 266 20.94 13.80 3.79
N THR A 267 20.90 14.20 5.05
CA THR A 267 22.06 14.21 5.94
C THR A 267 21.78 13.35 7.16
N GLU A 268 22.59 12.33 7.36
CA GLU A 268 22.58 11.48 8.55
C GLU A 268 23.48 12.11 9.62
N ILE A 269 22.94 12.30 10.82
CA ILE A 269 23.68 12.76 12.00
C ILE A 269 23.68 11.64 13.03
N ARG A 270 24.87 11.11 13.32
CA ARG A 270 25.12 10.03 14.30
C ARG A 270 26.12 10.53 15.34
N GLY A 271 25.59 11.04 16.46
CA GLY A 271 26.40 11.69 17.50
C GLY A 271 27.12 12.92 16.94
N LYS A 272 28.45 12.92 16.93
CA LYS A 272 29.28 14.00 16.35
C LYS A 272 29.60 13.82 14.86
N LYS A 273 29.19 12.70 14.25
CA LYS A 273 29.45 12.41 12.83
C LYS A 273 28.27 12.85 11.98
N THR A 274 28.59 13.45 10.84
CA THR A 274 27.62 13.90 9.83
C THR A 274 28.01 13.29 8.50
N ASN A 275 27.09 12.58 7.86
CA ASN A 275 27.28 11.98 6.54
C ASN A 275 26.21 12.49 5.58
N GLU A 276 26.61 12.83 4.36
CA GLU A 276 25.67 13.10 3.28
C GLU A 276 25.26 11.80 2.60
N ILE A 277 23.96 11.67 2.34
CA ILE A 277 23.39 10.61 1.52
C ILE A 277 23.08 11.23 0.17
N ASN A 278 23.70 10.69 -0.88
CA ASN A 278 23.60 11.23 -2.23
C ASN A 278 23.14 10.15 -3.22
N VAL A 279 22.58 10.58 -4.35
CA VAL A 279 22.18 9.69 -5.44
C VAL A 279 23.43 8.98 -6.00
N PRO A 280 23.43 7.63 -6.12
CA PRO A 280 24.58 6.86 -6.59
C PRO A 280 24.86 7.08 -8.08
N THR A 281 26.04 6.65 -8.53
CA THR A 281 26.41 6.59 -9.96
C THR A 281 25.86 5.32 -10.61
N GLY A 282 25.93 5.24 -11.95
CA GLY A 282 25.58 4.02 -12.70
C GLY A 282 24.11 3.90 -13.11
N TYR A 283 23.30 4.94 -12.91
CA TYR A 283 21.91 5.02 -13.33
C TYR A 283 21.71 6.17 -14.32
N THR A 284 20.73 6.01 -15.21
CA THR A 284 20.29 7.07 -16.13
C THR A 284 18.92 7.56 -15.65
N PRO A 285 18.80 8.79 -15.13
CA PRO A 285 17.52 9.30 -14.66
C PRO A 285 16.58 9.57 -15.85
N THR A 286 15.29 9.29 -15.66
CA THR A 286 14.25 9.67 -16.63
C THR A 286 13.88 11.14 -16.48
N ASP A 287 13.63 11.78 -17.62
CA ASP A 287 13.12 13.15 -17.76
C ASP A 287 11.58 13.22 -17.87
N LYS A 288 10.90 12.07 -17.93
CA LYS A 288 9.43 11.99 -18.03
C LYS A 288 8.77 12.83 -16.91
N PRO A 289 7.76 13.66 -17.22
CA PRO A 289 6.94 14.33 -16.21
C PRO A 289 6.45 13.35 -15.15
N MET A 290 6.52 13.73 -13.87
CA MET A 290 6.12 12.84 -12.80
C MET A 290 5.39 13.51 -11.64
N ALA A 291 4.57 12.72 -10.96
CA ALA A 291 3.92 13.05 -9.69
C ALA A 291 4.20 11.97 -8.65
N VAL A 292 4.13 12.32 -7.37
CA VAL A 292 4.20 11.37 -6.26
C VAL A 292 2.95 11.49 -5.41
N LEU A 293 2.34 10.36 -5.06
CA LEU A 293 1.20 10.32 -4.15
C LEU A 293 1.69 9.86 -2.77
N ILE A 294 1.27 10.55 -1.71
CA ILE A 294 1.57 10.20 -0.31
C ILE A 294 0.29 10.23 0.54
N GLY A 295 0.32 9.46 1.64
CA GLY A 295 -0.80 9.28 2.54
C GLY A 295 -0.36 9.23 4.00
N LEU A 296 -1.33 9.10 4.90
CA LEU A 296 -1.11 9.14 6.35
C LEU A 296 -0.18 8.03 6.88
N VAL A 297 0.04 6.97 6.10
CA VAL A 297 0.95 5.86 6.44
C VAL A 297 2.25 5.85 5.65
N SER A 298 2.40 6.76 4.69
CA SER A 298 3.70 6.96 4.03
C SER A 298 4.74 7.26 5.10
N ALA A 299 5.76 6.41 5.21
CA ALA A 299 6.71 6.46 6.32
C ALA A 299 8.16 6.26 5.85
N SER A 300 9.12 6.75 6.63
CA SER A 300 10.55 6.46 6.48
C SER A 300 11.05 6.65 5.04
N GLY A 301 11.51 5.60 4.36
CA GLY A 301 12.02 5.68 2.99
C GLY A 301 11.06 6.31 1.98
N ALA A 302 9.74 6.13 2.16
CA ALA A 302 8.73 6.80 1.34
C ALA A 302 8.74 8.32 1.53
N GLU A 303 8.89 8.78 2.77
CA GLU A 303 8.96 10.20 3.13
C GLU A 303 10.25 10.83 2.60
N VAL A 304 11.38 10.15 2.76
CA VAL A 304 12.67 10.62 2.21
C VAL A 304 12.58 10.74 0.69
N THR A 305 12.00 9.75 0.01
CA THR A 305 11.82 9.77 -1.45
C THR A 305 10.93 10.93 -1.89
N ALA A 306 9.73 11.05 -1.31
CA ALA A 306 8.79 12.12 -1.64
C ALA A 306 9.39 13.50 -1.37
N ARG A 307 10.01 13.70 -0.20
CA ARG A 307 10.64 14.97 0.16
C ARG A 307 11.79 15.34 -0.76
N THR A 308 12.64 14.38 -1.12
CA THR A 308 13.79 14.63 -1.99
C THR A 308 13.32 15.06 -3.38
N LEU A 309 12.35 14.34 -3.97
CA LEU A 309 11.78 14.69 -5.27
C LEU A 309 11.08 16.05 -5.23
N GLN A 310 10.38 16.36 -4.14
CA GLN A 310 9.74 17.66 -3.93
C GLN A 310 10.78 18.79 -3.84
N PHE A 311 11.81 18.63 -3.00
CA PHE A 311 12.83 19.64 -2.75
C PHE A 311 13.58 20.01 -4.03
N HIS A 312 13.97 19.02 -4.82
CA HIS A 312 14.64 19.22 -6.11
C HIS A 312 13.69 19.62 -7.24
N ARG A 313 12.41 19.90 -6.93
CA ARG A 313 11.37 20.25 -7.91
C ARG A 313 11.23 19.22 -9.04
N ARG A 314 11.57 17.96 -8.77
CA ARG A 314 11.49 16.87 -9.73
C ARG A 314 10.07 16.35 -9.88
N ALA A 315 9.28 16.40 -8.80
CA ALA A 315 7.89 15.98 -8.78
C ALA A 315 7.06 16.88 -7.88
N ARG A 316 5.79 17.08 -8.23
CA ARG A 316 4.78 17.58 -7.28
C ARG A 316 4.23 16.42 -6.46
N ILE A 317 3.96 16.70 -5.18
CA ILE A 317 3.46 15.74 -4.20
C ILE A 317 1.97 15.96 -3.97
N TYR A 318 1.17 14.90 -4.08
CA TYR A 318 -0.29 14.93 -3.92
C TYR A 318 -0.72 14.03 -2.76
N GLY A 319 -1.80 14.41 -2.07
CA GLY A 319 -2.44 13.55 -1.09
C GLY A 319 -2.56 14.19 0.29
N ALA A 320 -2.18 13.44 1.32
CA ALA A 320 -2.22 13.87 2.71
C ALA A 320 -0.80 13.97 3.30
N GLN A 321 -0.64 14.69 4.42
CA GLN A 321 0.62 14.71 5.15
C GLN A 321 1.03 13.29 5.53
N SER A 322 2.30 12.96 5.33
CA SER A 322 2.85 11.65 5.68
C SER A 322 3.04 11.46 7.19
N SER A 323 3.42 10.25 7.61
CA SER A 323 3.37 9.82 9.01
C SER A 323 4.36 10.53 9.96
N GLY A 324 5.49 11.04 9.44
CA GLY A 324 6.58 11.60 10.23
C GLY A 324 7.40 10.56 10.98
N GLN A 325 7.49 9.32 10.47
CA GLN A 325 8.21 8.21 11.10
C GLN A 325 9.47 7.87 10.27
N VAL A 326 10.53 8.66 10.45
CA VAL A 326 11.82 8.56 9.71
C VAL A 326 13.00 8.23 10.64
N LEU A 327 12.70 7.78 11.85
CA LEU A 327 13.72 7.47 12.86
C LEU A 327 14.65 6.33 12.44
N MET A 328 15.91 6.67 12.15
CA MET A 328 16.94 5.68 11.84
C MET A 328 17.27 4.89 13.11
N SER A 329 16.82 3.65 13.13
CA SER A 329 16.88 2.76 14.29
C SER A 329 17.37 1.38 13.90
N ARG A 330 17.86 0.63 14.89
CA ARG A 330 18.24 -0.77 14.74
C ARG A 330 17.42 -1.60 15.71
N PHE A 331 16.92 -2.73 15.23
CA PHE A 331 16.32 -3.75 16.07
C PHE A 331 17.40 -4.70 16.57
N TYR A 332 17.41 -4.95 17.88
CA TYR A 332 18.27 -5.93 18.54
C TYR A 332 17.38 -7.00 19.15
N LYS A 333 17.59 -8.25 18.77
CA LYS A 333 16.90 -9.38 19.36
C LYS A 333 17.50 -9.69 20.73
N LEU A 334 16.66 -9.80 21.75
CA LEU A 334 17.06 -10.16 23.11
C LEU A 334 17.03 -11.69 23.30
N THR A 335 17.61 -12.16 24.39
CA THR A 335 17.76 -13.60 24.70
C THR A 335 16.43 -14.31 24.92
N ASP A 336 15.39 -13.59 25.33
CA ASP A 336 14.02 -14.09 25.53
C ASP A 336 13.16 -14.08 24.24
N GLY A 337 13.74 -13.67 23.11
CA GLY A 337 13.05 -13.57 21.82
C GLY A 337 12.33 -12.24 21.58
N SER A 338 12.31 -11.33 22.55
CA SER A 338 11.83 -9.96 22.36
C SER A 338 12.81 -9.13 21.52
N TYR A 339 12.38 -7.95 21.07
CA TYR A 339 13.22 -7.02 20.31
C TYR A 339 13.24 -5.65 20.99
N ILE A 340 14.42 -5.03 21.03
CA ILE A 340 14.56 -3.61 21.36
C ILE A 340 14.91 -2.82 20.10
N GLN A 341 14.16 -1.74 19.84
CA GLN A 341 14.45 -0.80 18.77
C GLN A 341 15.22 0.38 19.34
N ILE A 342 16.47 0.56 18.94
CA ILE A 342 17.33 1.66 19.42
C ILE A 342 17.56 2.66 18.28
N PRO A 343 17.07 3.90 18.40
CA PRO A 343 17.41 4.99 17.49
C PRO A 343 18.91 5.28 17.56
N HIS A 344 19.55 5.47 16.40
CA HIS A 344 20.99 5.66 16.33
C HIS A 344 21.43 6.85 15.48
N ALA A 345 20.53 7.42 14.68
CA ALA A 345 20.83 8.61 13.88
C ALA A 345 19.58 9.45 13.66
N ASN A 346 19.79 10.75 13.47
CA ASN A 346 18.80 11.66 12.93
C ASN A 346 19.00 11.80 11.44
N LEU A 347 17.89 11.97 10.71
CA LEU A 347 17.92 12.24 9.29
C LEU A 347 17.34 13.63 9.02
N LEU A 348 18.13 14.47 8.35
CA LEU A 348 17.70 15.78 7.87
C LEU A 348 17.45 15.71 6.35
N ASP A 349 16.42 16.41 5.89
CA ASP A 349 16.13 16.60 4.47
C ASP A 349 17.25 17.42 3.78
N PRO A 350 17.21 17.58 2.44
CA PRO A 350 18.22 18.40 1.73
C PRO A 350 18.29 19.86 2.19
N ALA A 351 17.25 20.38 2.86
CA ALA A 351 17.21 21.73 3.42
C ALA A 351 17.72 21.79 4.87
N GLY A 352 18.16 20.68 5.44
CA GLY A 352 18.60 20.58 6.84
C GLY A 352 17.47 20.50 7.86
N LYS A 353 16.23 20.21 7.45
CA LYS A 353 15.07 20.09 8.35
C LYS A 353 14.83 18.63 8.74
N PRO A 354 14.46 18.34 10.00
CA PRO A 354 14.07 16.99 10.39
C PRO A 354 12.76 16.57 9.73
N LEU A 355 12.68 15.32 9.29
CA LEU A 355 11.42 14.70 8.84
C LEU A 355 10.67 13.98 9.96
N GLU A 356 11.40 13.49 10.96
CA GLU A 356 10.80 12.86 12.15
C GLU A 356 9.81 13.84 12.82
N TRP A 357 8.65 13.33 13.23
CA TRP A 357 7.49 14.08 13.77
C TRP A 357 6.74 15.00 12.79
N TYR A 358 7.39 15.50 11.74
CA TYR A 358 6.79 16.45 10.81
C TYR A 358 6.24 15.80 9.55
N GLY A 359 6.91 14.77 9.04
CA GLY A 359 6.62 14.17 7.75
C GLY A 359 6.76 15.15 6.57
N VAL A 360 6.10 14.80 5.47
CA VAL A 360 6.10 15.53 4.20
C VAL A 360 4.72 16.14 4.00
N MET A 361 4.68 17.46 3.82
CA MET A 361 3.47 18.15 3.39
C MET A 361 3.33 18.06 1.87
N PRO A 362 2.20 17.60 1.34
CA PRO A 362 1.97 17.57 -0.10
C PRO A 362 1.83 18.99 -0.66
N ASP A 363 2.25 19.18 -1.91
CA ASP A 363 2.05 20.43 -2.66
C ASP A 363 0.56 20.63 -2.99
N VAL A 364 -0.16 19.53 -3.21
CA VAL A 364 -1.61 19.52 -3.44
C VAL A 364 -2.28 18.62 -2.41
N LYS A 365 -2.98 19.25 -1.47
CA LYS A 365 -3.75 18.55 -0.43
C LYS A 365 -5.04 17.99 -1.02
N LYS A 366 -5.16 16.66 -1.08
CA LYS A 366 -6.32 15.96 -1.60
C LYS A 366 -6.49 14.63 -0.86
N TRP A 367 -7.72 14.22 -0.57
CA TRP A 367 -8.02 12.93 0.04
C TRP A 367 -9.37 12.44 -0.45
N LYS A 368 -9.63 11.13 -0.30
CA LYS A 368 -10.91 10.53 -0.65
C LYS A 368 -11.97 10.99 0.35
N THR A 369 -13.07 11.55 -0.15
CA THR A 369 -14.29 11.75 0.64
C THR A 369 -15.11 10.46 0.69
N LEU A 370 -16.09 10.35 1.59
CA LEU A 370 -17.03 9.23 1.57
C LEU A 370 -17.80 9.13 0.25
N SER A 371 -18.11 10.27 -0.38
CA SER A 371 -18.72 10.27 -1.71
C SER A 371 -17.80 9.64 -2.75
N ASP A 372 -16.50 9.91 -2.68
CA ASP A 372 -15.51 9.29 -3.57
C ASP A 372 -15.38 7.79 -3.32
N VAL A 373 -15.34 7.37 -2.05
CA VAL A 373 -15.31 5.95 -1.65
C VAL A 373 -16.51 5.22 -2.25
N ARG A 374 -17.72 5.76 -2.07
CA ARG A 374 -18.98 5.17 -2.58
C ARG A 374 -19.01 5.14 -4.11
N ALA A 375 -18.48 6.17 -4.76
CA ALA A 375 -18.36 6.26 -6.21
C ALA A 375 -17.18 5.46 -6.80
N GLY A 376 -16.32 4.86 -5.96
CA GLY A 376 -15.13 4.15 -6.42
C GLY A 376 -14.07 5.04 -7.08
N ARG A 377 -14.06 6.34 -6.75
CA ARG A 377 -13.12 7.32 -7.30
C ARG A 377 -11.81 7.36 -6.52
N ASP A 378 -10.76 7.80 -7.21
CA ASP A 378 -9.49 8.15 -6.58
C ASP A 378 -9.12 9.60 -6.91
N PRO A 379 -9.66 10.58 -6.19
CA PRO A 379 -9.46 11.99 -6.49
C PRO A 379 -8.00 12.42 -6.37
N VAL A 380 -7.16 11.69 -5.62
CA VAL A 380 -5.73 11.99 -5.49
C VAL A 380 -5.00 11.59 -6.77
N LEU A 381 -5.26 10.38 -7.26
CA LEU A 381 -4.70 9.89 -8.53
C LEU A 381 -5.26 10.68 -9.72
N GLU A 382 -6.58 10.89 -9.78
CA GLU A 382 -7.24 11.68 -10.84
C GLU A 382 -6.66 13.10 -10.94
N CYS A 383 -6.39 13.73 -9.80
CA CYS A 383 -5.74 15.04 -9.72
C CYS A 383 -4.34 15.03 -10.33
N ALA A 384 -3.50 14.08 -9.93
CA ALA A 384 -2.15 13.94 -10.47
C ALA A 384 -2.14 13.63 -11.98
N LEU A 385 -3.05 12.78 -12.45
CA LEU A 385 -3.21 12.48 -13.88
C LEU A 385 -3.66 13.71 -14.69
N THR A 386 -4.54 14.54 -14.12
CA THR A 386 -4.99 15.80 -14.74
C THR A 386 -3.83 16.78 -14.90
N ASP A 387 -3.05 17.01 -13.84
CA ASP A 387 -1.90 17.92 -13.90
C ASP A 387 -0.82 17.42 -14.88
N LEU A 388 -0.55 16.11 -14.91
CA LEU A 388 0.43 15.51 -15.85
C LEU A 388 -0.02 15.57 -17.31
N SER A 389 -1.31 15.73 -17.59
CA SER A 389 -1.84 15.90 -18.94
C SER A 389 -2.01 17.37 -19.36
N GLY A 390 -1.53 18.32 -18.54
CA GLY A 390 -1.60 19.76 -18.82
C GLY A 390 -2.90 20.43 -18.36
N GLY A 391 -3.77 19.72 -17.66
CA GLY A 391 -4.91 20.29 -16.97
C GLY A 391 -4.52 20.98 -15.67
N GLN A 392 -5.52 21.52 -14.96
CA GLN A 392 -5.37 22.02 -13.60
C GLN A 392 -6.31 21.28 -12.66
N CYS A 393 -5.75 20.59 -11.69
CA CYS A 393 -6.50 20.06 -10.57
C CYS A 393 -6.86 21.19 -9.59
N HIS A 394 -8.16 21.31 -9.27
CA HIS A 394 -8.71 22.22 -8.27
C HIS A 394 -9.08 21.50 -6.96
#